data_AF-A0A1Z3N711-F1
#
_entry.id   AF-A0A1Z3N711-F1
#
_cell.length_a   1.000
_cell.length_b   1.000
_cell.length_c   1.000
_cell.angle_alpha   90.00
_cell.angle_beta   90.00
_cell.angle_gamma   90.00
#
_symmetry.space_group_name_H-M   'P 1'
#
loop_
_entity.id
_entity.type
_entity.pdbx_description
1 polymer ?
#
loop_
_entity_poly.entity_id
_entity_poly.type
_entity_poly.pdbx_seq_one_letter_code
_entity_poly.pdbx_strand_id
1 'polypeptide(L)'
;MKILTPVIGLLVALSFASLSQAGDELCNGGDVILCPDKAPQVLDILERNVLYGFDIHPEENRLRISHGYRIEYAVEDLLRPLRKKTPELHQCLMSYVNDPRFWSEFQYVKNHEFREVDDETSFVVPKNCQKKQVAIQLKTRFSTNQPRYIINLDLWKKMDAFQQATLVLHEILLRNQILNPHWSNNTVQVRYLTALLASAKPVQSKSLELQSHLNEVGLACRPYTP
;
A
#
# COMPACT_ATOMS: atom_id res chain seq x y z
N MET A 1 -20.10 22.79 -72.48
CA MET A 1 -18.89 22.57 -71.67
C MET A 1 -19.08 23.30 -70.35
N LYS A 2 -19.42 22.59 -69.27
CA LYS A 2 -19.50 23.14 -67.91
C LYS A 2 -18.54 22.34 -67.05
N ILE A 3 -17.54 23.03 -66.51
CA ILE A 3 -16.54 22.48 -65.59
C ILE A 3 -17.17 22.51 -64.19
N LEU A 4 -17.35 21.34 -63.58
CA LEU A 4 -17.72 21.20 -62.17
C LEU A 4 -16.44 20.78 -61.42
N THR A 5 -15.92 21.72 -60.63
CA THR A 5 -14.83 21.56 -59.67
C THR A 5 -15.32 20.82 -58.41
N PRO A 6 -14.41 20.22 -57.63
CA PRO A 6 -14.71 19.08 -56.76
C PRO A 6 -15.22 19.48 -55.38
N VAL A 7 -16.19 18.73 -54.86
CA VAL A 7 -16.55 18.74 -53.44
C VAL A 7 -15.55 17.83 -52.71
N ILE A 8 -14.40 18.37 -52.35
CA ILE A 8 -13.53 17.77 -51.33
C ILE A 8 -14.09 18.20 -49.98
N GLY A 9 -15.10 17.46 -49.51
CA GLY A 9 -15.73 17.64 -48.22
C GLY A 9 -14.83 17.11 -47.10
N LEU A 10 -14.09 18.05 -46.51
CA LEU A 10 -13.58 18.11 -45.14
C LEU A 10 -13.97 16.91 -44.23
N LEU A 11 -13.04 15.97 -44.03
CA LEU A 11 -13.19 14.86 -43.08
C LEU A 11 -11.89 14.64 -42.29
N VAL A 12 -11.40 15.71 -41.64
CA VAL A 12 -10.27 15.64 -40.70
C VAL A 12 -10.56 16.60 -39.53
N ALA A 13 -11.44 16.20 -38.62
CA ALA A 13 -11.64 16.91 -37.37
C ALA A 13 -12.27 15.98 -36.33
N LEU A 14 -11.52 15.00 -35.80
CA LEU A 14 -11.87 14.28 -34.56
C LEU A 14 -10.76 13.34 -34.03
N SER A 15 -9.48 13.71 -34.16
CA SER A 15 -8.38 12.85 -33.69
C SER A 15 -7.39 13.54 -32.75
N PHE A 16 -7.81 14.57 -32.01
CA PHE A 16 -6.94 15.20 -31.01
C PHE A 16 -7.77 15.71 -29.83
N ALA A 17 -7.98 14.85 -28.83
CA ALA A 17 -8.03 15.23 -27.41
C ALA A 17 -8.35 14.00 -26.55
N SER A 18 -7.39 13.08 -26.47
CA SER A 18 -7.27 12.25 -25.28
C SER A 18 -5.81 12.30 -24.87
N LEU A 19 -5.34 13.51 -24.54
CA LEU A 19 -4.24 13.63 -23.60
C LEU A 19 -4.79 13.09 -22.27
N SER A 20 -4.68 11.78 -22.08
CA SER A 20 -4.88 11.20 -20.77
C SER A 20 -3.92 11.92 -19.83
N GLN A 21 -4.41 12.32 -18.66
CA GLN A 21 -3.55 12.72 -17.55
C GLN A 21 -2.76 11.48 -17.12
N ALA A 22 -1.68 11.18 -17.83
CA ALA A 22 -0.71 10.17 -17.45
C ALA A 22 0.46 10.92 -16.82
N GLY A 23 0.53 10.91 -15.48
CA GLY A 23 1.70 11.48 -14.82
C GLY A 23 1.72 11.39 -13.31
N ASP A 24 0.76 12.00 -12.62
CA ASP A 24 0.98 12.45 -11.24
C ASP A 24 0.06 11.82 -10.20
N GLU A 25 -0.53 10.64 -10.47
CA GLU A 25 -1.39 10.00 -9.48
C GLU A 25 -0.55 9.55 -8.26
N LEU A 26 -0.64 10.37 -7.20
CA LEU A 26 -0.22 10.03 -5.85
C LEU A 26 -1.28 9.11 -5.25
N CYS A 27 -0.85 7.95 -4.78
CA CYS A 27 -1.66 7.12 -3.91
C CYS A 27 -1.19 7.29 -2.47
N ASN A 28 -2.12 7.17 -1.52
CA ASN A 28 -1.82 7.16 -0.10
C ASN A 28 -1.02 5.89 0.21
N GLY A 29 0.28 6.06 0.44
CA GLY A 29 1.17 4.95 0.79
C GLY A 29 1.07 4.51 2.25
N GLY A 30 0.11 5.07 2.99
CA GLY A 30 -0.13 4.76 4.38
C GLY A 30 -0.11 5.99 5.28
N ASP A 31 -0.99 5.91 6.26
CA ASP A 31 -1.23 6.93 7.28
C ASP A 31 -0.85 6.41 8.66
N VAL A 32 -0.46 7.34 9.54
CA VAL A 32 -0.33 7.10 10.97
C VAL A 32 -1.27 8.00 11.75
N ILE A 33 -1.72 7.51 12.89
CA ILE A 33 -2.45 8.26 13.90
C ILE A 33 -1.46 8.72 14.96
N LEU A 34 -1.40 10.04 15.14
CA LEU A 34 -0.64 10.70 16.20
C LEU A 34 -1.60 11.10 17.31
N CYS A 35 -1.40 10.52 18.49
CA CYS A 35 -2.08 10.92 19.72
C CYS A 35 -1.07 11.57 20.67
N PRO A 36 -1.49 12.50 21.54
CA PRO A 36 -0.64 13.05 22.59
C PRO A 36 0.04 11.94 23.41
N ASP A 37 1.34 12.10 23.66
CA ASP A 37 2.18 11.23 24.49
C ASP A 37 2.23 9.75 24.07
N LYS A 38 1.89 9.44 22.81
CA LYS A 38 1.98 8.09 22.25
C LYS A 38 2.90 8.08 21.04
N ALA A 39 3.55 6.94 20.82
CA ALA A 39 4.19 6.66 19.54
C ALA A 39 3.14 6.71 18.42
N PRO A 40 3.52 7.09 17.18
CA PRO A 40 2.63 6.95 16.02
C PRO A 40 2.08 5.54 15.93
N GLN A 41 0.84 5.41 15.47
CA GLN A 41 0.21 4.13 15.18
C GLN A 41 -0.20 4.07 13.72
N VAL A 42 0.31 3.12 12.93
CA VAL A 42 -0.16 2.88 11.55
C VAL A 42 -1.68 2.66 11.54
N LEU A 43 -2.38 3.35 10.64
CA LEU A 43 -3.84 3.36 10.56
C LEU A 43 -4.42 1.94 10.41
N ASP A 44 -3.79 1.09 9.59
CA ASP A 44 -4.20 -0.30 9.40
C ASP A 44 -4.24 -1.09 10.72
N ILE A 45 -3.27 -0.84 11.62
CA ILE A 45 -3.21 -1.47 12.95
C ILE A 45 -4.28 -0.91 13.87
N LEU A 46 -4.57 0.40 13.78
CA LEU A 46 -5.68 0.97 14.54
C LEU A 46 -7.01 0.33 14.10
N GLU A 47 -7.28 0.29 12.79
CA GLU A 47 -8.50 -0.30 12.23
C GLU A 47 -8.64 -1.80 12.56
N ARG A 48 -7.54 -2.55 12.53
CA ARG A 48 -7.48 -3.93 13.04
C ARG A 48 -8.10 -4.04 14.43
N ASN A 49 -7.72 -3.14 15.34
CA ASN A 49 -8.11 -3.21 16.74
C ASN A 49 -9.54 -2.69 16.98
N VAL A 50 -9.93 -1.60 16.30
CA VAL A 50 -11.17 -0.86 16.65
C VAL A 50 -12.33 -1.09 15.67
N LEU A 51 -12.05 -1.46 14.42
CA LEU A 51 -13.08 -1.72 13.41
C LEU A 51 -13.30 -3.22 13.19
N TYR A 52 -12.20 -3.97 13.02
CA TYR A 52 -12.29 -5.36 12.62
C TYR A 52 -12.25 -6.35 13.79
N GLY A 53 -11.72 -5.91 14.94
CA GLY A 53 -11.61 -6.74 16.14
C GLY A 53 -10.72 -7.97 15.93
N PHE A 54 -9.67 -7.86 15.10
CA PHE A 54 -8.75 -8.97 14.90
C PHE A 54 -7.74 -9.07 16.06
N ASP A 55 -7.44 -10.30 16.44
CA ASP A 55 -6.45 -10.60 17.47
C ASP A 55 -5.03 -10.15 17.07
N ILE A 56 -4.22 -9.89 18.08
CA ILE A 56 -2.82 -9.46 17.94
C ILE A 56 -1.98 -10.53 17.23
N HIS A 57 -1.17 -10.12 16.25
CA HIS A 57 -0.25 -11.03 15.57
C HIS A 57 0.78 -11.61 16.57
N PRO A 58 1.11 -12.92 16.52
CA PRO A 58 2.03 -13.54 17.48
C PRO A 58 3.41 -12.88 17.58
N GLU A 59 3.89 -12.31 16.47
CA GLU A 59 5.18 -11.61 16.40
C GLU A 59 5.13 -10.15 16.87
N GLU A 60 3.95 -9.57 17.11
CA GLU A 60 3.81 -8.14 17.41
C GLU A 60 4.65 -7.72 18.62
N ASN A 61 4.46 -8.37 19.77
CA ASN A 61 5.16 -8.01 20.99
C ASN A 61 6.69 -8.10 20.84
N ARG A 62 7.17 -9.14 20.14
CA ARG A 62 8.61 -9.32 19.88
C ARG A 62 9.16 -8.21 18.99
N LEU A 63 8.45 -7.88 17.91
CA LEU A 63 8.89 -6.85 16.96
C LEU A 63 8.82 -5.44 17.56
N ARG A 64 7.86 -5.17 18.45
CA ARG A 64 7.74 -3.85 19.12
C ARG A 64 8.92 -3.50 20.01
N ILE A 65 9.57 -4.49 20.62
CA ILE A 65 10.73 -4.29 21.50
C ILE A 65 12.09 -4.48 20.78
N SER A 66 12.08 -4.86 19.51
CA SER A 66 13.28 -5.16 18.74
C SER A 66 13.89 -3.89 18.16
N HIS A 67 14.82 -3.27 18.89
CA HIS A 67 15.55 -2.09 18.41
C HIS A 67 16.55 -2.46 17.30
N GLY A 68 16.56 -1.70 16.20
CA GLY A 68 17.50 -1.92 15.09
C GLY A 68 17.23 -3.19 14.27
N TYR A 69 16.05 -3.78 14.41
CA TYR A 69 15.64 -4.93 13.63
C TYR A 69 15.58 -4.58 12.15
N ARG A 70 16.14 -5.45 11.30
CA ARG A 70 16.06 -5.28 9.85
C ARG A 70 14.62 -5.46 9.40
N ILE A 71 14.09 -4.46 8.68
CA ILE A 71 12.67 -4.39 8.33
C ILE A 71 12.27 -5.50 7.39
N GLU A 72 13.18 -5.94 6.53
CA GLU A 72 12.99 -7.07 5.63
C GLU A 72 12.63 -8.34 6.41
N TYR A 73 13.32 -8.59 7.54
CA TYR A 73 13.00 -9.72 8.41
C TYR A 73 11.69 -9.52 9.18
N ALA A 74 11.34 -8.29 9.55
CA ALA A 74 10.07 -8.04 10.21
C ALA A 74 8.88 -8.27 9.26
N VAL A 75 9.02 -7.91 7.98
CA VAL A 75 8.01 -8.23 6.96
C VAL A 75 7.96 -9.75 6.72
N GLU A 76 9.10 -10.43 6.65
CA GLU A 76 9.13 -11.90 6.57
C GLU A 76 8.43 -12.56 7.77
N ASP A 77 8.64 -12.05 8.98
CA ASP A 77 8.00 -12.52 10.21
C ASP A 77 6.47 -12.39 10.14
N LEU A 78 5.96 -11.26 9.63
CA LEU A 78 4.52 -11.04 9.41
C LEU A 78 3.94 -12.02 8.38
N LEU A 79 4.69 -12.30 7.30
CA LEU A 79 4.21 -13.12 6.20
C LEU A 79 4.39 -14.63 6.45
N ARG A 80 5.27 -15.03 7.37
CA ARG A 80 5.60 -16.43 7.67
C ARG A 80 4.38 -17.36 7.80
N PRO A 81 3.26 -16.99 8.46
CA PRO A 81 2.09 -17.86 8.56
C PRO A 81 1.54 -18.28 7.19
N LEU A 82 1.63 -17.41 6.18
CA LEU A 82 1.14 -17.66 4.83
C LEU A 82 1.90 -18.80 4.13
N ARG A 83 3.17 -19.03 4.48
CA ARG A 83 3.99 -20.09 3.87
C ARG A 83 3.32 -21.46 3.88
N LYS A 84 2.54 -21.77 4.92
CA LYS A 84 1.79 -23.03 5.04
C LYS A 84 0.33 -22.91 4.60
N LYS A 85 -0.27 -21.73 4.75
CA LYS A 85 -1.71 -21.52 4.55
C LYS A 85 -2.05 -21.21 3.10
N THR A 86 -1.28 -20.33 2.48
CA THR A 86 -1.44 -19.81 1.13
C THR A 86 -0.05 -19.62 0.50
N PRO A 87 0.68 -20.71 0.20
CA PRO A 87 2.08 -20.64 -0.23
C PRO A 87 2.30 -19.78 -1.49
N GLU A 88 1.34 -19.75 -2.41
CA GLU A 88 1.39 -18.91 -3.60
C GLU A 88 1.37 -17.41 -3.25
N LEU A 89 0.49 -17.01 -2.33
CA LEU A 89 0.44 -15.62 -1.85
C LEU A 89 1.73 -15.27 -1.10
N HIS A 90 2.21 -16.17 -0.24
CA HIS A 90 3.49 -15.98 0.46
C HIS A 90 4.64 -15.76 -0.53
N GLN A 91 4.77 -16.63 -1.53
CA GLN A 91 5.81 -16.52 -2.55
C GLN A 91 5.70 -15.20 -3.32
N CYS A 92 4.48 -14.81 -3.69
CA CYS A 92 4.24 -13.56 -4.40
C CYS A 92 4.63 -12.33 -3.55
N LEU A 93 4.19 -12.23 -2.30
CA LEU A 93 4.55 -11.09 -1.44
C LEU A 93 6.05 -11.08 -1.09
N MET A 94 6.64 -12.25 -0.83
CA MET A 94 8.08 -12.36 -0.55
C MET A 94 8.96 -12.04 -1.76
N SER A 95 8.43 -12.07 -2.99
CA SER A 95 9.21 -11.62 -4.16
C SER A 95 9.60 -10.14 -4.10
N TYR A 96 8.80 -9.30 -3.40
CA TYR A 96 9.16 -7.90 -3.12
C TYR A 96 10.28 -7.84 -2.09
N VAL A 97 10.09 -8.52 -0.95
CA VAL A 97 11.02 -8.51 0.19
C VAL A 97 12.40 -9.06 -0.19
N ASN A 98 12.44 -10.09 -1.03
CA ASN A 98 13.68 -10.78 -1.41
C ASN A 98 14.46 -10.07 -2.53
N ASP A 99 13.87 -9.10 -3.23
CA ASP A 99 14.55 -8.39 -4.33
C ASP A 99 15.18 -7.08 -3.81
N PRO A 100 16.50 -6.92 -3.86
CA PRO A 100 17.15 -5.69 -3.39
C PRO A 100 16.71 -4.43 -4.16
N ARG A 101 16.20 -4.59 -5.39
CA ARG A 101 15.70 -3.47 -6.19
C ARG A 101 14.43 -2.87 -5.61
N PHE A 102 13.57 -3.67 -4.98
CA PHE A 102 12.38 -3.16 -4.30
C PHE A 102 12.77 -2.15 -3.21
N TRP A 103 13.76 -2.50 -2.38
CA TRP A 103 14.25 -1.63 -1.31
C TRP A 103 14.93 -0.36 -1.84
N SER A 104 15.54 -0.42 -3.03
CA SER A 104 16.12 0.76 -3.69
C SER A 104 15.07 1.77 -4.20
N GLU A 105 13.78 1.38 -4.27
CA GLU A 105 12.69 2.28 -4.67
C GLU A 105 12.21 3.20 -3.52
N PHE A 106 12.72 3.00 -2.29
CA PHE A 106 12.35 3.80 -1.12
C PHE A 106 13.25 5.03 -0.98
N GLN A 107 12.63 6.20 -0.85
CA GLN A 107 13.29 7.45 -0.50
C GLN A 107 12.75 7.99 0.82
N TYR A 108 13.66 8.27 1.76
CA TYR A 108 13.31 8.84 3.05
C TYR A 108 13.50 10.36 3.04
N VAL A 109 12.45 11.10 3.40
CA VAL A 109 12.46 12.57 3.44
C VAL A 109 12.34 13.04 4.89
N LYS A 110 13.29 13.88 5.32
CA LYS A 110 13.36 14.42 6.68
C LYS A 110 12.91 15.88 6.71
N ASN A 111 12.35 16.34 7.83
CA ASN A 111 11.95 17.71 8.11
C ASN A 111 10.89 18.26 7.14
N HIS A 112 10.00 17.41 6.64
CA HIS A 112 8.89 17.80 5.78
C HIS A 112 7.60 17.16 6.28
N GLU A 113 6.50 17.90 6.25
CA GLU A 113 5.18 17.31 6.37
C GLU A 113 4.69 16.88 4.99
N PHE A 114 4.08 15.70 4.92
CA PHE A 114 3.43 15.24 3.70
C PHE A 114 1.99 15.74 3.70
N ARG A 115 1.55 16.22 2.53
CA ARG A 115 0.14 16.54 2.32
C ARG A 115 -0.66 15.24 2.35
N GLU A 116 -1.82 15.29 2.99
CA GLU A 116 -2.78 14.18 2.97
C GLU A 116 -3.24 13.91 1.52
N VAL A 117 -3.14 12.65 1.11
CA VAL A 117 -3.68 12.18 -0.16
C VAL A 117 -5.13 11.77 0.07
N ASP A 118 -6.06 12.39 -0.65
CA ASP A 118 -7.50 12.15 -0.52
C ASP A 118 -7.92 10.93 -1.35
N ASP A 119 -7.64 9.73 -0.84
CA ASP A 119 -8.08 8.46 -1.44
C ASP A 119 -8.81 7.55 -0.43
N GLU A 120 -9.25 8.12 0.68
CA GLU A 120 -9.92 7.39 1.75
C GLU A 120 -11.37 7.87 1.90
N THR A 121 -12.33 7.02 1.57
CA THR A 121 -13.76 7.36 1.71
C THR A 121 -14.25 7.28 3.16
N SER A 122 -13.50 6.61 4.05
CA SER A 122 -13.81 6.51 5.48
C SER A 122 -12.57 6.07 6.24
N PHE A 123 -12.39 6.57 7.47
CA PHE A 123 -11.41 6.12 8.44
C PHE A 123 -11.85 6.56 9.85
N VAL A 124 -11.24 5.97 10.88
CA VAL A 124 -11.51 6.34 12.27
C VAL A 124 -10.28 6.92 12.94
N VAL A 125 -10.46 8.08 13.58
CA VAL A 125 -9.43 8.74 14.39
C VAL A 125 -9.97 8.91 15.80
N PRO A 126 -9.25 8.45 16.84
CA PRO A 126 -9.67 8.70 18.22
C PRO A 126 -9.73 10.19 18.51
N LYS A 127 -10.58 10.58 19.47
CA LYS A 127 -10.64 11.98 19.92
C LYS A 127 -9.26 12.49 20.34
N ASN A 128 -8.96 13.73 19.97
CA ASN A 128 -7.69 14.42 20.24
C ASN A 128 -6.45 13.81 19.54
N CYS A 129 -6.64 12.92 18.57
CA CYS A 129 -5.56 12.45 17.71
C CYS A 129 -5.68 13.06 16.31
N GLN A 130 -4.60 12.98 15.54
CA GLN A 130 -4.54 13.47 14.16
C GLN A 130 -4.03 12.38 13.24
N LYS A 131 -4.64 12.25 12.05
CA LYS A 131 -4.09 11.45 10.96
C LYS A 131 -2.97 12.23 10.28
N LYS A 132 -1.87 11.56 9.94
CA LYS A 132 -0.73 12.13 9.21
C LYS A 132 -0.22 11.12 8.19
N GLN A 133 0.00 11.60 6.98
CA GLN A 133 0.62 10.84 5.91
C GLN A 133 2.06 10.47 6.27
N VAL A 134 2.39 9.18 6.28
CA VAL A 134 3.75 8.70 6.56
C VAL A 134 4.45 8.18 5.31
N ALA A 135 3.71 7.71 4.31
CA ALA A 135 4.26 7.16 3.09
C ALA A 135 3.41 7.59 1.89
N ILE A 136 4.06 7.80 0.74
CA ILE A 136 3.42 8.12 -0.52
C ILE A 136 3.90 7.09 -1.54
N GLN A 137 2.95 6.49 -2.26
CA GLN A 137 3.28 5.58 -3.35
C GLN A 137 2.95 6.22 -4.70
N LEU A 138 3.96 6.32 -5.57
CA LEU A 138 3.76 6.77 -6.94
C LEU A 138 3.20 5.64 -7.81
N LYS A 139 2.04 5.87 -8.42
CA LYS A 139 1.43 4.93 -9.39
C LYS A 139 2.37 4.74 -10.59
N THR A 140 2.74 5.85 -11.22
CA THR A 140 3.63 5.90 -12.38
C THR A 140 4.89 6.66 -12.02
N ARG A 141 6.05 6.14 -12.44
CA ARG A 141 7.32 6.87 -12.36
C ARG A 141 7.58 7.56 -13.69
N PHE A 142 7.99 8.82 -13.64
CA PHE A 142 8.43 9.57 -14.82
C PHE A 142 9.84 9.18 -15.27
N SER A 143 10.67 8.70 -14.35
CA SER A 143 12.01 8.21 -14.65
C SER A 143 12.35 6.98 -13.81
N THR A 144 13.29 6.17 -14.29
CA THR A 144 13.79 5.00 -13.54
C THR A 144 14.46 5.37 -12.22
N ASN A 145 14.94 6.61 -12.10
CA ASN A 145 15.63 7.12 -10.91
C ASN A 145 14.69 7.76 -9.89
N GLN A 146 13.42 7.96 -10.24
CA GLN A 146 12.42 8.46 -9.30
C GLN A 146 12.10 7.35 -8.29
N PRO A 147 12.04 7.64 -6.98
CA PRO A 147 11.57 6.66 -6.01
C PRO A 147 10.12 6.28 -6.31
N ARG A 148 9.73 5.06 -5.97
CA ARG A 148 8.31 4.69 -5.96
C ARG A 148 7.66 4.99 -4.62
N TYR A 149 8.41 4.81 -3.55
CA TYR A 149 7.93 4.94 -2.18
C TYR A 149 8.66 6.10 -1.52
N ILE A 150 7.91 7.11 -1.07
CA ILE A 150 8.48 8.26 -0.37
C ILE A 150 8.01 8.19 1.08
N ILE A 151 8.95 8.07 2.00
CA ILE A 151 8.66 7.84 3.43
C ILE A 151 9.05 9.07 4.24
N ASN A 152 8.16 9.51 5.12
CA ASN A 152 8.43 10.55 6.10
C ASN A 152 9.37 9.99 7.18
N LEU A 153 10.64 10.41 7.14
CA LEU A 153 11.67 9.87 8.01
C LEU A 153 11.44 10.19 9.48
N ASP A 154 10.81 11.33 9.80
CA ASP A 154 10.59 11.77 11.18
C ASP A 154 9.47 10.98 11.86
N LEU A 155 8.43 10.61 11.11
CA LEU A 155 7.39 9.68 11.57
C LEU A 155 7.93 8.25 11.59
N TRP A 156 8.64 7.84 10.55
CA TRP A 156 9.23 6.51 10.43
C TRP A 156 10.10 6.13 11.63
N LYS A 157 11.01 7.01 12.05
CA LYS A 157 11.91 6.77 13.19
C LYS A 157 11.21 6.66 14.54
N LYS A 158 9.96 7.12 14.65
CA LYS A 158 9.16 7.02 15.88
C LYS A 158 8.32 5.74 15.91
N MET A 159 8.23 5.02 14.80
CA MET A 159 7.56 3.73 14.72
C MET A 159 8.48 2.61 15.18
N ASP A 160 7.90 1.59 15.81
CA ASP A 160 8.59 0.34 16.10
C ASP A 160 8.66 -0.57 14.85
N ALA A 161 9.41 -1.67 14.94
CA ALA A 161 9.65 -2.54 13.78
C ALA A 161 8.36 -3.24 13.28
N PHE A 162 7.39 -3.50 14.16
CA PHE A 162 6.11 -4.10 13.76
C PHE A 162 5.30 -3.12 12.90
N GLN A 163 5.27 -1.85 13.31
CA GLN A 163 4.60 -0.80 12.57
C GLN A 163 5.26 -0.51 11.23
N GLN A 164 6.60 -0.41 11.22
CA GLN A 164 7.36 -0.23 9.98
C GLN A 164 7.13 -1.38 9.00
N ALA A 165 7.11 -2.63 9.48
CA ALA A 165 6.83 -3.79 8.65
C ALA A 165 5.39 -3.81 8.15
N THR A 166 4.43 -3.43 8.99
CA THR A 166 3.01 -3.29 8.57
C THR A 166 2.86 -2.22 7.49
N LEU A 167 3.56 -1.09 7.61
CA LEU A 167 3.57 -0.05 6.58
C LEU A 167 4.18 -0.55 5.26
N VAL A 168 5.31 -1.27 5.30
CA VAL A 168 5.88 -1.85 4.08
C VAL A 168 4.94 -2.89 3.45
N LEU A 169 4.22 -3.67 4.27
CA LEU A 169 3.21 -4.60 3.79
C LEU A 169 2.06 -3.87 3.09
N HIS A 170 1.60 -2.73 3.66
CA HIS A 170 0.62 -1.86 3.02
C HIS A 170 1.09 -1.48 1.60
N GLU A 171 2.32 -1.01 1.46
CA GLU A 171 2.89 -0.58 0.16
C GLU A 171 3.00 -1.71 -0.87
N ILE A 172 3.31 -2.93 -0.41
CA ILE A 172 3.30 -4.09 -1.29
C ILE A 172 1.86 -4.35 -1.78
N LEU A 173 0.88 -4.39 -0.87
CA LEU A 173 -0.51 -4.65 -1.21
C LEU A 173 -1.12 -3.56 -2.08
N LEU A 174 -0.80 -2.29 -1.81
CA LEU A 174 -1.23 -1.14 -2.59
C LEU A 174 -0.68 -1.21 -4.01
N ARG A 175 0.60 -1.53 -4.21
CA ARG A 175 1.15 -1.76 -5.55
C ARG A 175 0.42 -2.85 -6.31
N ASN A 176 0.07 -3.94 -5.64
CA ASN A 176 -0.70 -5.01 -6.27
C ASN A 176 -2.08 -4.53 -6.71
N GLN A 177 -2.76 -3.74 -5.89
CA GLN A 177 -4.09 -3.22 -6.19
C GLN A 177 -4.09 -2.15 -7.26
N ILE A 178 -3.15 -1.20 -7.25
CA ILE A 178 -3.03 -0.15 -8.28
C ILE A 178 -2.85 -0.76 -9.69
N LEU A 179 -2.19 -1.92 -9.77
CA LEU A 179 -1.98 -2.64 -11.02
C LEU A 179 -3.21 -3.45 -11.47
N ASN A 180 -4.23 -3.58 -10.62
CA ASN A 180 -5.48 -4.27 -10.92
C ASN A 180 -6.37 -3.39 -11.82
N PRO A 181 -6.86 -3.89 -12.96
CA PRO A 181 -7.80 -3.17 -13.82
C PRO A 181 -9.10 -2.74 -13.12
N HIS A 182 -9.44 -3.37 -11.99
CA HIS A 182 -10.63 -3.09 -11.19
C HIS A 182 -10.35 -2.20 -9.97
N TRP A 183 -9.18 -1.55 -9.90
CA TRP A 183 -8.86 -0.64 -8.81
C TRP A 183 -9.89 0.47 -8.66
N SER A 184 -10.43 0.62 -7.45
CA SER A 184 -11.49 1.57 -7.12
C SER A 184 -10.97 2.95 -6.67
N ASN A 185 -9.69 3.24 -6.90
CA ASN A 185 -9.02 4.49 -6.48
C ASN A 185 -9.22 4.81 -4.98
N ASN A 186 -9.24 3.79 -4.12
CA ASN A 186 -9.31 3.99 -2.66
C ASN A 186 -8.61 2.87 -1.89
N THR A 187 -8.03 3.20 -0.74
CA THR A 187 -7.17 2.27 0.03
C THR A 187 -7.92 1.37 1.01
N VAL A 188 -9.25 1.45 1.13
CA VAL A 188 -10.01 0.70 2.15
C VAL A 188 -9.74 -0.80 2.11
N GLN A 189 -9.71 -1.40 0.91
CA GLN A 189 -9.41 -2.83 0.76
C GLN A 189 -7.96 -3.16 1.11
N VAL A 190 -7.01 -2.28 0.77
CA VAL A 190 -5.60 -2.43 1.13
C VAL A 190 -5.43 -2.37 2.64
N ARG A 191 -6.12 -1.44 3.31
CA ARG A 191 -6.05 -1.33 4.77
C ARG A 191 -6.65 -2.53 5.49
N TYR A 192 -7.80 -3.01 5.02
CA TYR A 192 -8.40 -4.23 5.53
C TYR A 192 -7.45 -5.43 5.38
N LEU A 193 -6.86 -5.61 4.19
CA LEU A 193 -5.92 -6.70 3.92
C LEU A 193 -4.66 -6.60 4.78
N THR A 194 -4.11 -5.40 4.91
CA THR A 194 -2.95 -5.14 5.76
C THR A 194 -3.26 -5.46 7.21
N ALA A 195 -4.40 -5.00 7.72
CA ALA A 195 -4.89 -5.31 9.07
C ALA A 195 -5.09 -6.82 9.29
N LEU A 196 -5.66 -7.53 8.30
CA LEU A 196 -5.85 -8.98 8.34
C LEU A 196 -4.51 -9.71 8.42
N LEU A 197 -3.57 -9.38 7.54
CA LEU A 197 -2.26 -10.04 7.49
C LEU A 197 -1.38 -9.68 8.69
N ALA A 198 -1.52 -8.48 9.25
CA ALA A 198 -0.88 -8.03 10.49
C ALA A 198 -1.65 -8.45 11.76
N SER A 199 -2.52 -9.46 11.70
CA SER A 199 -3.27 -9.99 12.84
C SER A 199 -2.97 -11.47 13.10
N ALA A 200 -3.58 -12.07 14.12
CA ALA A 200 -3.47 -13.52 14.33
C ALA A 200 -4.24 -14.37 13.29
N LYS A 201 -5.09 -13.75 12.45
CA LYS A 201 -5.97 -14.47 11.51
C LYS A 201 -5.22 -15.44 10.59
N PRO A 202 -4.09 -15.08 9.95
CA PRO A 202 -3.34 -16.02 9.12
C PRO A 202 -2.84 -17.25 9.88
N VAL A 203 -2.62 -17.13 11.19
CA VAL A 203 -2.16 -18.24 12.04
C VAL A 203 -3.33 -19.13 12.45
N GLN A 204 -4.42 -18.50 12.91
CA GLN A 204 -5.58 -19.17 13.52
C GLN A 204 -6.53 -19.80 12.48
N SER A 205 -6.76 -19.15 11.35
CA SER A 205 -7.75 -19.58 10.36
C SER A 205 -7.32 -20.85 9.61
N LYS A 206 -8.31 -21.62 9.14
CA LYS A 206 -8.05 -22.71 8.18
C LYS A 206 -7.64 -22.13 6.82
N SER A 207 -6.89 -22.87 6.01
CA SER A 207 -6.43 -22.38 4.69
C SER A 207 -7.59 -21.93 3.79
N LEU A 208 -8.69 -22.69 3.75
CA LEU A 208 -9.88 -22.35 2.95
C LEU A 208 -10.57 -21.08 3.44
N GLU A 209 -10.63 -20.85 4.75
CA GLU A 209 -11.23 -19.66 5.35
C GLU A 209 -10.40 -18.42 5.01
N LEU A 210 -9.07 -18.50 5.18
CA LEU A 210 -8.17 -17.43 4.79
C LEU A 210 -8.26 -17.14 3.29
N GLN A 211 -8.33 -18.18 2.45
CA GLN A 211 -8.47 -18.01 1.01
C GLN A 211 -9.82 -17.39 0.62
N SER A 212 -10.92 -17.73 1.30
CA SER A 212 -12.22 -17.06 1.11
C SER A 212 -12.11 -15.56 1.36
N HIS A 213 -11.54 -15.16 2.50
CA HIS A 213 -11.33 -13.75 2.83
C HIS A 213 -10.48 -13.02 1.78
N LEU A 214 -9.39 -13.65 1.31
CA LEU A 214 -8.52 -13.07 0.28
C LEU A 214 -9.21 -12.92 -1.09
N ASN A 215 -10.10 -13.86 -1.43
CA ASN A 215 -10.87 -13.81 -2.67
C ASN A 215 -12.00 -12.78 -2.60
N GLU A 216 -12.69 -12.67 -1.46
CA GLU A 216 -13.77 -11.70 -1.23
C GLU A 216 -13.30 -10.25 -1.41
N VAL A 217 -12.07 -9.96 -0.98
CA VAL A 217 -11.44 -8.65 -1.13
C VAL A 217 -10.68 -8.46 -2.45
N GLY A 218 -10.73 -9.46 -3.35
CA GLY A 218 -10.16 -9.37 -4.69
C GLY A 218 -8.66 -9.15 -4.72
N LEU A 219 -7.89 -9.74 -3.80
CA LEU A 219 -6.43 -9.60 -3.81
C LEU A 219 -5.84 -10.27 -5.06
N ALA A 220 -5.46 -9.46 -6.05
CA ALA A 220 -4.68 -9.90 -7.19
C ALA A 220 -3.18 -9.77 -6.88
N CYS A 221 -2.53 -10.87 -6.47
CA CYS A 221 -1.10 -10.82 -6.21
C CYS A 221 -0.29 -10.98 -7.51
N ARG A 222 0.54 -9.98 -7.78
CA ARG A 222 1.52 -9.88 -8.87
C ARG A 222 2.92 -9.84 -8.26
N PRO A 223 3.78 -10.82 -8.54
CA PRO A 223 5.15 -10.81 -8.07
C PRO A 223 5.89 -9.53 -8.46
N TYR A 224 6.85 -9.12 -7.63
CA TYR A 224 7.65 -7.93 -7.87
C TYR A 224 8.33 -8.00 -9.23
N THR A 225 8.12 -6.94 -10.00
CA THR A 225 8.79 -6.68 -11.26
C THR A 225 9.29 -5.22 -11.21
N PRO A 226 10.60 -4.95 -11.39
CA PRO A 226 11.19 -3.61 -11.28
C PRO A 226 10.67 -2.56 -12.27
#